data_AF-A0A383D1H6-F1
#
_entry.id   AF-A0A383D1H6-F1
#
_cell.length_a   1.000
_cell.length_b   1.000
_cell.length_c   1.000
_cell.angle_alpha   90.00
_cell.angle_beta   90.00
_cell.angle_gamma   90.00
#
_symmetry.space_group_name_H-M   'P 1'
#
loop_
_entity.id
_entity.type
_entity.pdbx_description
1 polymer ?
#
loop_
_entity_poly.entity_id
_entity_poly.type
_entity_poly.pdbx_seq_one_letter_code
_entity_poly.pdbx_strand_id
1 'polypeptide(L)' 'MTVNCDMNIQNTDMCDYEGVDLHPDKVKGVEKQILSGKVELPIVMKHNGQYELIGGNTRLVGLSKKGLPTKAWVFNYD' A
#
# COMPACT_ATOMS: atom_id res chain seq x y z
N MET A 1 0.02 6.60 9.16
CA MET A 1 0.54 5.52 10.05
C MET A 1 1.44 4.60 9.23
N THR A 2 2.52 4.06 9.80
CA THR A 2 3.26 2.96 9.14
C THR A 2 2.41 1.70 9.22
N VAL A 3 2.21 1.03 8.10
CA VAL A 3 1.48 -0.24 8.03
C VAL A 3 2.42 -1.38 7.66
N ASN A 4 2.14 -2.59 8.14
CA ASN A 4 2.98 -3.77 7.90
C ASN A 4 2.11 -5.03 7.80
N CYS A 5 2.74 -6.17 7.56
CA CYS A 5 2.03 -7.44 7.35
C CYS A 5 1.30 -7.94 8.60
N ASP A 6 1.76 -7.57 9.80
CA ASP A 6 1.09 -7.92 11.06
C ASP A 6 -0.31 -7.29 11.19
N MET A 7 -0.57 -6.21 10.46
CA MET A 7 -1.89 -5.57 10.44
C MET A 7 -2.94 -6.35 9.65
N ASN A 8 -2.54 -7.38 8.87
CA ASN A 8 -3.43 -8.20 8.06
C ASN A 8 -4.42 -7.35 7.24
N ILE A 9 -3.88 -6.37 6.50
CA ILE A 9 -4.69 -5.48 5.66
C ILE A 9 -5.27 -6.30 4.51
N GLN A 10 -6.59 -6.30 4.39
CA GLN A 10 -7.31 -6.96 3.31
C GLN A 10 -7.23 -6.14 2.02
N ASN A 11 -7.51 -6.79 0.88
CA ASN A 11 -7.53 -6.15 -0.45
C ASN A 11 -6.19 -5.52 -0.88
N THR A 12 -5.07 -6.13 -0.50
CA THR A 12 -3.74 -5.71 -0.96
C THR A 12 -2.81 -6.90 -1.10
N ASP A 13 -1.86 -6.76 -2.03
CA ASP A 13 -0.79 -7.75 -2.21
C ASP A 13 0.51 -7.36 -1.49
N MET A 14 0.46 -6.42 -0.54
CA MET A 14 1.65 -5.82 0.11
C MET A 14 2.62 -6.87 0.69
N CYS A 15 2.09 -8.00 1.15
CA CYS A 15 2.84 -9.03 1.89
C CYS A 15 3.17 -10.27 1.07
N ASP A 16 2.43 -10.49 -0.02
CA ASP A 16 2.55 -11.68 -0.88
C ASP A 16 2.76 -11.24 -2.33
N TYR A 17 3.69 -10.32 -2.55
CA TYR A 17 3.85 -9.64 -3.84
C TYR A 17 4.64 -10.44 -4.90
N GLU A 18 5.08 -11.65 -4.55
CA GLU A 18 5.75 -12.56 -5.47
C GLU A 18 4.73 -13.07 -6.51
N GLY A 19 5.02 -12.88 -7.79
CA GLY A 19 4.10 -13.27 -8.87
C GLY A 19 2.89 -12.35 -9.10
N VAL A 20 2.78 -11.23 -8.38
CA VAL A 20 1.67 -10.27 -8.57
C VAL A 20 1.86 -9.46 -9.84
N ASP A 21 0.87 -9.56 -10.73
CA ASP A 21 0.80 -8.78 -11.97
C ASP A 21 0.14 -7.42 -11.73
N LEU A 22 0.96 -6.40 -11.47
CA LEU A 22 0.51 -5.02 -11.35
C LEU A 22 0.59 -4.32 -12.71
N HIS A 23 -0.46 -3.57 -13.06
CA HIS A 23 -0.50 -2.82 -14.31
C HIS A 23 0.78 -2.00 -14.54
N PRO A 24 1.53 -2.20 -15.65
CA PRO A 24 2.86 -1.63 -15.86
C PRO A 24 2.92 -0.11 -15.74
N ASP A 25 1.92 0.61 -16.26
CA ASP A 25 1.89 2.07 -16.16
C ASP A 25 1.69 2.58 -14.72
N LYS A 26 0.97 1.83 -13.88
CA LYS A 26 0.84 2.16 -12.47
C LYS A 26 2.17 1.95 -11.77
N VAL A 27 2.89 0.87 -12.07
CA VAL A 27 4.22 0.60 -11.52
C VAL A 27 5.20 1.73 -11.88
N LYS A 28 5.28 2.11 -13.16
CA LYS A 28 6.11 3.24 -13.61
C LYS A 28 5.74 4.55 -12.91
N GLY A 29 4.45 4.78 -12.69
CA GLY A 29 3.96 5.95 -11.93
C GLY A 29 4.45 5.95 -10.47
N VAL A 30 4.35 4.80 -9.80
CA VAL A 30 4.83 4.64 -8.42
C VAL A 30 6.35 4.80 -8.35
N GLU A 31 7.10 4.26 -9.30
CA GLU A 31 8.56 4.43 -9.34
C GLU A 31 8.97 5.91 -9.45
N LYS A 32 8.29 6.69 -10.31
CA LYS A 32 8.52 8.14 -10.39
C LYS A 32 8.21 8.86 -9.08
N GLN A 33 7.12 8.49 -8.41
CA GLN A 33 6.78 9.05 -7.10
C GLN A 33 7.84 8.73 -6.05
N ILE A 34 8.32 7.49 -6.01
CA ILE A 34 9.38 7.05 -5.09
C ILE A 34 10.67 7.82 -5.36
N LEU A 35 11.10 7.92 -6.62
CA LEU A 35 12.30 8.67 -7.01
C LEU A 35 12.21 10.16 -6.70
N SER A 36 11.03 10.76 -6.82
CA SER A 36 10.82 12.17 -6.49
C SER A 36 10.65 12.44 -4.99
N GLY A 37 10.52 11.39 -4.16
CA GLY A 37 10.20 11.50 -2.73
C GLY A 37 8.77 11.97 -2.43
N LYS A 38 7.92 12.13 -3.45
CA LYS A 38 6.53 12.61 -3.33
C LYS A 38 5.56 11.48 -3.59
N VAL A 39 5.53 10.51 -2.68
CA VAL A 39 4.60 9.38 -2.75
C VAL A 39 3.28 9.76 -2.09
N GLU A 40 2.20 9.72 -2.85
CA GLU A 40 0.86 9.82 -2.28
C GLU A 40 0.58 8.60 -1.40
N LEU A 41 0.07 8.82 -0.18
CA LEU A 41 -0.16 7.72 0.74
C LEU A 41 -1.38 6.89 0.32
N PRO A 42 -1.28 5.54 0.31
CA PRO A 42 -2.44 4.65 0.24
C PRO A 42 -3.44 4.94 1.36
N ILE A 43 -4.70 4.55 1.15
CA ILE A 43 -5.79 4.78 2.09
C ILE A 43 -6.26 3.41 2.61
N VAL A 44 -6.29 3.26 3.92
CA VAL A 44 -6.73 2.06 4.65
C VAL A 44 -7.85 2.47 5.58
N MET A 45 -8.92 1.69 5.58
CA MET A 45 -10.02 1.80 6.52
C MET A 45 -9.83 0.77 7.62
N LYS A 46 -10.15 1.13 8.86
CA LYS A 46 -10.37 0.17 9.95
C LYS A 46 -11.86 0.11 10.26
N HIS A 47 -12.46 -1.07 10.16
CA HIS A 47 -13.88 -1.30 10.45
C HIS A 47 -14.06 -2.65 11.15
N ASN A 48 -14.83 -2.70 12.24
CA ASN A 48 -15.06 -3.93 13.01
C ASN A 48 -13.76 -4.67 13.39
N GLY A 49 -12.71 -3.91 13.71
CA GLY A 49 -11.40 -4.45 14.08
C GLY A 49 -10.55 -4.98 12.92
N GLN A 50 -11.05 -4.98 11.68
CA GLN A 50 -10.30 -5.37 10.48
C GLN A 50 -9.78 -4.15 9.73
N TYR A 51 -8.66 -4.32 9.03
CA TYR A 51 -8.11 -3.29 8.14
C TYR A 51 -8.36 -3.67 6.68
N GLU A 52 -8.82 -2.73 5.87
CA GLU A 52 -9.07 -2.93 4.44
C GLU A 52 -8.42 -1.81 3.64
N LEU A 53 -7.67 -2.17 2.59
CA LEU A 53 -7.14 -1.20 1.66
C LEU A 53 -8.27 -0.66 0.77
N ILE A 54 -8.51 0.64 0.85
CA ILE A 54 -9.50 1.35 0.02
C ILE A 54 -8.88 1.77 -1.31
N GLY A 55 -7.59 2.12 -1.31
CA GLY A 55 -6.92 2.56 -2.53
C GLY A 55 -5.41 2.64 -2.42
N GLY A 56 -4.75 2.40 -3.54
CA GLY A 56 -3.30 2.52 -3.65
C GLY A 56 -2.53 1.20 -3.51
N ASN A 57 -3.09 0.06 -3.95
CA ASN A 57 -2.42 -1.24 -3.86
C ASN A 57 -1.03 -1.22 -4.52
N THR A 58 -0.92 -0.72 -5.76
CA THR A 58 0.36 -0.60 -6.46
C THR A 58 1.39 0.25 -5.70
N ARG A 59 0.95 1.31 -4.99
CA ARG A 59 1.83 2.15 -4.17
C ARG A 59 2.32 1.37 -2.95
N LEU A 60 1.40 0.72 -2.26
CA LEU A 60 1.71 -0.03 -1.05
C LEU A 60 2.66 -1.21 -1.35
N VAL A 61 2.37 -1.98 -2.40
CA VAL A 61 3.24 -3.05 -2.91
C VAL A 61 4.59 -2.50 -3.37
N GLY A 62 4.61 -1.41 -4.13
CA GLY A 62 5.86 -0.82 -4.64
C GLY A 62 6.79 -0.31 -3.54
N LEU A 63 6.24 0.27 -2.47
CA LEU A 63 6.99 0.66 -1.27
C LEU A 63 7.55 -0.58 -0.55
N SER A 64 6.70 -1.59 -0.32
CA SER A 64 7.06 -2.85 0.34
C SER A 64 8.20 -3.57 -0.41
N LYS A 65 8.06 -3.76 -1.73
CA LYS A 65 9.07 -4.38 -2.62
C LYS A 65 10.44 -3.71 -2.56
N LYS A 66 10.49 -2.40 -2.32
CA LYS A 66 11.75 -1.63 -2.25
C LYS A 66 12.29 -1.53 -0.82
N GLY A 67 11.67 -2.18 0.17
CA GLY A 67 12.04 -2.09 1.58
C GLY A 67 11.87 -0.68 2.15
N LEU A 68 10.99 0.14 1.54
CA LEU A 68 10.74 1.51 1.97
C LEU A 68 9.59 1.57 3.00
N PRO A 69 9.53 2.62 3.83
CA PRO A 69 8.43 2.79 4.76
C PRO A 69 7.06 2.81 4.07
N THR A 70 6.24 1.81 4.39
CA THR A 70 4.85 1.64 3.94
C THR A 70 3.92 2.51 4.79
N LYS A 71 3.90 3.82 4.55
CA LYS A 71 2.98 4.74 5.22
C LYS A 71 1.63 4.77 4.51
N ALA A 72 0.53 4.75 5.26
CA ALA A 72 -0.84 4.90 4.75
C ALA A 72 -1.66 5.88 5.60
N TRP A 73 -2.68 6.49 5.01
CA TRP A 73 -3.78 7.12 5.72
C TRP A 73 -4.67 6.04 6.28
N VAL A 74 -4.74 5.93 7.61
CA VAL A 74 -5.60 4.97 8.30
C VAL A 74 -6.70 5.76 8.99
N PHE A 75 -7.95 5.49 8.67
CA PHE A 75 -9.10 6.08 9.36
C PHE A 75 -9.99 4.99 9.95
N ASN A 76 -10.60 5.28 11.09
CA ASN A 76 -11.58 4.40 11.71
C ASN A 76 -12.96 4.72 11.11
N TYR A 77 -13.64 3.68 10.66
CA TYR A 77 -15.03 3.71 10.22
C TYR A 77 -15.79 2.81 11.19
N ASP A 78 -16.05 3.31 12.39
CA ASP A 78 -16.83 2.65 13.44
C ASP A 78 -17.91 3.63 13.93
#